data_AF-A0A925MMZ1-F1
#
_entry.id   AF-A0A925MMZ1-F1
#
_cell.length_a   1.000
_cell.length_b   1.000
_cell.length_c   1.000
_cell.angle_alpha   90.00
_cell.angle_beta   90.00
_cell.angle_gamma   90.00
#
_symmetry.space_group_name_H-M   'P 1'
#
loop_
_entity.id
_entity.type
_entity.pdbx_description
1 polymer ?
#
loop_
_entity_poly.entity_id
_entity_poly.type
_entity_poly.pdbx_seq_one_letter_code
_entity_poly.pdbx_strand_id
1 'polypeptide(L)'
;MNSLPRIEEFTREKVSREFDDLGPAACLAEISQDLADNNPELLDLALHCANRFRDPLKIMTGYCIFYRLLLTQSTSALLEFSASHPTKLNLNPLPRVTVDTRTLVIKSIVENGADSFTIAAIDELDRNNPELLRMAHNFALLDDDYLRVMQGFALLYESLRAQSMADRAYLQ
;
A
#
# COMPACT_ATOMS: atom_id res chain seq x y z
N MET A 1 -13.84 8.94 -8.84
CA MET A 1 -13.21 9.49 -7.60
C MET A 1 -12.22 8.47 -7.10
N ASN A 2 -10.95 8.84 -6.96
CA ASN A 2 -9.89 7.90 -6.56
C ASN A 2 -10.18 7.37 -5.15
N SER A 3 -10.02 6.07 -4.97
CA SER A 3 -10.22 5.32 -3.72
C SER A 3 -9.07 5.52 -2.73
N LEU A 4 -7.86 5.73 -3.23
CA LEU A 4 -6.63 5.96 -2.47
C LEU A 4 -6.01 7.32 -2.86
N PRO A 5 -5.23 7.96 -1.96
CA PRO A 5 -4.56 9.22 -2.27
C PRO A 5 -3.61 9.03 -3.45
N ARG A 6 -3.57 9.99 -4.37
CA ARG A 6 -2.63 9.98 -5.48
C ARG A 6 -1.25 10.42 -4.98
N ILE A 7 -0.25 9.56 -5.11
CA ILE A 7 1.13 9.90 -4.71
C ILE A 7 1.71 10.97 -5.65
N GLU A 8 2.30 11.99 -5.04
CA GLU A 8 3.06 13.03 -5.73
C GLU A 8 4.57 12.77 -5.66
N GLU A 9 5.31 13.30 -6.63
CA GLU A 9 6.77 13.15 -6.68
C GLU A 9 7.46 13.69 -5.42
N PHE A 10 6.98 14.82 -4.90
CA PHE A 10 7.51 15.40 -3.66
C PHE A 10 7.39 14.43 -2.47
N THR A 11 6.26 13.73 -2.34
CA THR A 11 6.06 12.70 -1.30
C THR A 11 7.03 11.54 -1.48
N ARG A 12 7.28 11.11 -2.73
CA ARG A 12 8.25 10.07 -3.04
C ARG A 12 9.67 10.47 -2.61
N GLU A 13 10.09 11.69 -2.92
CA GLU A 13 11.41 12.20 -2.52
C GLU A 13 11.55 12.29 -1.00
N LYS A 14 10.50 12.77 -0.31
CA LYS A 14 10.48 12.88 1.14
C LYS A 14 10.66 11.51 1.81
N VAL A 15 9.91 10.50 1.39
CA VAL A 15 10.03 9.14 1.93
C VAL A 15 11.39 8.53 1.58
N SER A 16 11.93 8.78 0.38
CA SER A 16 13.29 8.31 0.05
C SER A 16 14.33 8.86 1.03
N ARG A 17 14.30 10.17 1.31
CA ARG A 17 15.23 10.79 2.27
C ARG A 17 15.08 10.24 3.68
N GLU A 18 13.84 9.97 4.11
CA GLU A 18 13.58 9.36 5.41
C GLU A 18 14.31 8.01 5.56
N PHE A 19 14.25 7.16 4.53
CA PHE A 19 14.94 5.87 4.51
C PHE A 19 16.47 6.02 4.42
N ASP A 20 16.95 7.06 3.73
CA ASP A 20 18.39 7.38 3.67
C ASP A 20 18.92 7.89 5.03
N ASP A 21 18.14 8.70 5.75
CA ASP A 21 18.54 9.34 7.00
C ASP A 21 18.45 8.40 8.22
N LEU A 22 17.34 7.65 8.34
CA LEU A 22 17.08 6.76 9.48
C LEU A 22 17.61 5.33 9.26
N GLY A 23 17.81 4.98 8.00
CA GLY A 23 18.21 3.65 7.57
C GLY A 23 17.02 2.69 7.39
N PRO A 24 17.09 1.76 6.40
CA PRO A 24 15.97 0.88 6.06
C PRO A 24 15.44 0.03 7.21
N ALA A 25 16.32 -0.44 8.11
CA ALA A 25 15.92 -1.31 9.22
C ALA A 25 15.06 -0.58 10.27
N ALA A 26 15.39 0.69 10.57
CA ALA A 26 14.63 1.49 11.53
C ALA A 26 13.25 1.84 10.95
N CYS A 27 13.20 2.30 9.69
CA CYS A 27 11.94 2.56 8.99
C CYS A 27 11.07 1.31 8.89
N LEU A 28 11.67 0.16 8.55
CA LEU A 28 10.95 -1.12 8.48
C LEU A 28 10.30 -1.49 9.82
N ALA A 29 11.03 -1.35 10.93
CA ALA A 29 10.51 -1.66 12.26
C ALA A 29 9.35 -0.73 12.64
N GLU A 30 9.50 0.59 12.43
CA GLU A 30 8.46 1.58 12.68
C GLU A 30 7.20 1.30 11.86
N ILE A 31 7.35 1.11 10.54
CA ILE A 31 6.22 0.92 9.63
C ILE A 31 5.54 -0.42 9.88
N SER A 32 6.29 -1.48 10.18
CA SER A 32 5.71 -2.79 10.51
C SER A 32 4.92 -2.72 11.81
N GLN A 33 5.37 -1.95 12.80
CA GLN A 33 4.62 -1.73 14.04
C GLN A 33 3.34 -0.94 13.78
N ASP A 34 3.39 0.14 12.98
CA ASP A 34 2.20 0.88 12.58
C ASP A 34 1.20 -0.03 11.86
N LEU A 35 1.66 -0.85 10.92
CA LEU A 35 0.83 -1.85 10.24
C LEU A 35 0.24 -2.87 11.22
N ALA A 36 0.98 -3.33 12.22
CA ALA A 36 0.46 -4.26 13.22
C ALA A 36 -0.69 -3.64 14.03
N ASP A 37 -0.54 -2.38 14.43
CA ASP A 37 -1.52 -1.68 15.27
C ASP A 37 -2.75 -1.27 14.45
N ASN A 38 -2.55 -0.83 13.21
CA ASN A 38 -3.57 -0.17 12.42
C ASN A 38 -4.14 -1.02 11.27
N ASN A 39 -3.38 -1.97 10.73
CA ASN A 39 -3.72 -2.73 9.53
C ASN A 39 -3.18 -4.19 9.54
N PRO A 40 -3.48 -4.99 10.57
CA PRO A 40 -2.85 -6.29 10.78
C PRO A 40 -3.10 -7.30 9.66
N GLU A 41 -4.24 -7.25 8.98
CA GLU A 41 -4.52 -8.11 7.82
C GLU A 41 -3.65 -7.75 6.62
N LEU A 42 -3.36 -6.47 6.40
CA LEU A 42 -2.46 -6.03 5.35
C LEU A 42 -1.01 -6.43 5.67
N LEU A 43 -0.61 -6.35 6.95
CA LEU A 43 0.68 -6.84 7.40
C LEU A 43 0.84 -8.34 7.16
N ASP A 44 -0.17 -9.14 7.51
CA ASP A 44 -0.15 -10.59 7.30
C ASP A 44 -0.05 -10.93 5.80
N LEU A 45 -0.79 -10.24 4.93
CA LEU A 45 -0.66 -10.38 3.48
C LEU A 45 0.75 -10.03 2.99
N ALA A 46 1.31 -8.91 3.45
CA ALA A 46 2.66 -8.48 3.08
C ALA A 46 3.72 -9.52 3.51
N LEU A 47 3.65 -10.00 4.76
CA LEU A 47 4.54 -11.04 5.28
C LEU A 47 4.38 -12.34 4.50
N HIS A 48 3.15 -12.77 4.23
CA HIS A 48 2.88 -13.96 3.45
C HIS A 48 3.48 -13.88 2.05
N CYS A 49 3.36 -12.72 1.38
CA CYS A 49 3.98 -12.48 0.08
C CYS A 49 5.51 -12.47 0.17
N ALA A 50 6.08 -11.74 1.13
CA ALA A 50 7.54 -11.60 1.28
C ALA A 50 8.24 -12.92 1.59
N ASN A 51 7.62 -13.78 2.40
CA ASN A 51 8.15 -15.10 2.77
C ASN A 51 8.27 -16.08 1.60
N ARG A 52 7.76 -15.73 0.41
CA ARG A 52 7.88 -16.55 -0.82
C ARG A 52 9.14 -16.24 -1.63
N PHE A 53 9.96 -15.30 -1.18
CA PHE A 53 11.20 -14.87 -1.83
C PHE A 53 12.42 -15.32 -1.03
N ARG A 54 13.60 -15.28 -1.67
CA ARG A 54 14.87 -15.62 -1.02
C ARG A 54 15.27 -14.65 0.08
N ASP A 55 14.93 -13.37 -0.09
CA ASP A 55 15.16 -12.31 0.88
C ASP A 55 13.84 -11.65 1.28
N PRO A 56 13.13 -12.20 2.28
CA PRO A 56 11.87 -11.64 2.74
C PRO A 56 12.01 -10.22 3.30
N LEU A 57 13.17 -9.87 3.90
CA LEU A 57 13.38 -8.55 4.50
C LEU A 57 13.50 -7.47 3.43
N LYS A 58 14.20 -7.75 2.33
CA LYS A 58 14.24 -6.88 1.15
C LYS A 58 12.82 -6.62 0.63
N ILE A 59 12.04 -7.67 0.41
CA ILE A 59 10.66 -7.54 -0.12
C ILE A 59 9.76 -6.76 0.85
N MET A 60 9.83 -7.04 2.16
CA MET A 60 9.12 -6.28 3.17
C MET A 60 9.51 -4.81 3.19
N THR A 61 10.78 -4.49 2.92
CA THR A 61 11.22 -3.09 2.79
C THR A 61 10.48 -2.39 1.66
N GLY A 62 10.37 -3.02 0.48
CA GLY A 62 9.58 -2.50 -0.64
C GLY A 62 8.11 -2.27 -0.27
N TYR A 63 7.48 -3.22 0.40
CA TYR A 63 6.09 -3.09 0.87
C TYR A 63 5.91 -1.98 1.91
N CYS A 64 6.87 -1.80 2.81
CA CYS A 64 6.82 -0.73 3.80
C CYS A 64 7.01 0.65 3.17
N ILE A 65 7.91 0.80 2.19
CA ILE A 65 8.03 2.05 1.41
C ILE A 65 6.70 2.34 0.70
N PHE A 66 6.08 1.33 0.09
CA PHE A 66 4.79 1.47 -0.61
C PHE A 66 3.71 2.00 0.32
N TYR A 67 3.58 1.40 1.51
CA TYR A 67 2.63 1.83 2.51
C TYR A 67 2.96 3.23 3.08
N ARG A 68 4.24 3.52 3.36
CA ARG A 68 4.68 4.82 3.89
C ARG A 68 4.39 5.98 2.93
N LEU A 69 4.51 5.76 1.63
CA LEU A 69 4.12 6.74 0.61
C LEU A 69 2.62 7.10 0.72
N LEU A 70 1.76 6.08 0.74
CA LEU A 70 0.32 6.26 0.90
C LEU A 70 -0.03 6.97 2.21
N LEU A 71 0.61 6.55 3.30
CA LEU A 71 0.39 7.12 4.62
C LEU A 71 0.78 8.60 4.67
N THR A 72 1.95 8.94 4.12
CA THR A 72 2.48 10.31 4.10
C THR A 72 1.61 11.23 3.25
N GLN A 73 1.15 10.76 2.07
CA GLN A 73 0.27 11.52 1.20
C GLN A 73 -1.10 11.76 1.86
N SER A 74 -1.71 10.71 2.44
CA SER A 74 -2.99 10.84 3.15
C SER A 74 -2.89 11.79 4.35
N THR A 75 -1.83 11.68 5.14
CA THR A 75 -1.63 12.54 6.32
C THR A 75 -1.48 14.00 5.93
N SER A 76 -0.73 14.28 4.85
CA SER A 76 -0.56 15.65 4.33
C SER A 76 -1.91 16.23 3.90
N ALA A 77 -2.72 15.47 3.16
CA ALA A 77 -4.06 15.88 2.75
C ALA A 77 -5.00 16.12 3.95
N LEU A 78 -4.91 15.30 4.99
CA LEU A 78 -5.71 15.48 6.21
C LEU A 78 -5.30 16.69 7.04
N LEU A 79 -4.01 17.02 7.09
CA LEU A 79 -3.51 18.21 7.79
C LEU A 79 -3.99 19.48 7.09
N GLU A 80 -3.95 19.53 5.75
CA GLU A 80 -4.51 20.62 4.96
C GLU A 80 -6.01 20.79 5.22
N PHE A 81 -6.75 19.68 5.26
CA PHE A 81 -8.18 19.70 5.57
C PHE A 81 -8.47 20.15 7.01
N SER A 82 -7.71 19.65 7.99
CA SER A 82 -7.88 19.98 9.42
C SER A 82 -7.55 21.45 9.72
N ALA A 83 -6.56 22.03 9.02
CA ALA A 83 -6.24 23.45 9.11
C ALA A 83 -7.44 24.33 8.68
N SER A 84 -8.32 23.80 7.83
CA SER A 84 -9.57 24.46 7.43
C SER A 84 -10.78 24.10 8.32
N HIS A 85 -10.74 22.98 9.08
CA HIS A 85 -11.86 22.48 9.89
C HIS A 85 -11.39 21.75 11.19
N PRO A 86 -11.22 22.46 12.32
CA PRO A 86 -10.48 21.98 13.49
C PRO A 86 -11.20 20.94 14.40
N THR A 87 -12.40 20.47 14.08
CA THR A 87 -13.25 19.69 15.01
C THR A 87 -13.39 18.19 14.72
N LYS A 88 -12.72 17.65 13.71
CA LYS A 88 -12.71 16.20 13.45
C LYS A 88 -11.36 15.83 12.90
N LEU A 89 -10.58 14.98 13.57
CA LEU A 89 -9.72 13.97 12.91
C LEU A 89 -8.95 13.12 13.93
N ASN A 90 -9.60 12.06 14.39
CA ASN A 90 -8.95 10.85 14.94
C ASN A 90 -9.25 9.68 13.99
N LEU A 91 -9.14 9.93 12.68
CA LEU A 91 -9.36 8.91 11.66
C LEU A 91 -8.00 8.47 11.14
N ASN A 92 -7.79 7.16 11.09
CA ASN A 92 -6.63 6.61 10.41
C ASN A 92 -6.64 7.11 8.94
N PRO A 93 -5.55 7.73 8.45
CA PRO A 93 -5.43 8.23 7.08
C PRO A 93 -5.62 7.18 5.97
N LEU A 94 -5.49 5.90 6.28
CA LEU A 94 -5.62 4.81 5.33
C LEU A 94 -6.75 3.84 5.71
N PRO A 95 -7.39 3.22 4.70
CA PRO A 95 -8.42 2.22 4.94
C PRO A 95 -7.83 1.00 5.66
N ARG A 96 -8.52 0.51 6.69
CA ARG A 96 -8.10 -0.65 7.48
C ARG A 96 -8.64 -1.92 6.87
N VAL A 97 -7.79 -2.70 6.21
CA VAL A 97 -8.15 -3.97 5.58
C VAL A 97 -8.69 -4.92 6.65
N THR A 98 -9.90 -5.42 6.40
CA THR A 98 -10.55 -6.42 7.25
C THR A 98 -10.40 -7.82 6.68
N VAL A 99 -10.72 -8.83 7.50
CA VAL A 99 -10.81 -10.24 7.08
C VAL A 99 -11.80 -10.41 5.92
N ASP A 100 -12.90 -9.66 5.93
CA ASP A 100 -13.91 -9.72 4.86
C ASP A 100 -13.34 -9.21 3.53
N THR A 101 -12.66 -8.05 3.55
CA THR A 101 -12.00 -7.53 2.34
C THR A 101 -10.93 -8.47 1.83
N ARG A 102 -10.11 -9.02 2.73
CA ARG A 102 -9.12 -10.04 2.37
C ARG A 102 -9.77 -11.25 1.69
N THR A 103 -10.88 -11.74 2.23
CA THR A 103 -11.63 -12.87 1.67
C THR A 103 -12.18 -12.54 0.28
N LEU A 104 -12.69 -11.33 0.07
CA LEU A 104 -13.17 -10.87 -1.23
C LEU A 104 -12.04 -10.79 -2.27
N VAL A 105 -10.89 -10.27 -1.89
CA VAL A 105 -9.71 -10.19 -2.77
C VAL A 105 -9.22 -11.59 -3.15
N ILE A 106 -9.10 -12.50 -2.17
CA ILE A 106 -8.71 -13.90 -2.44
C ILE A 106 -9.72 -14.58 -3.36
N LYS A 107 -11.02 -14.39 -3.11
CA LYS A 107 -12.08 -14.91 -3.97
C LYS A 107 -11.94 -14.40 -5.41
N SER A 108 -11.66 -13.11 -5.59
CA SER A 108 -11.44 -12.53 -6.92
C SER A 108 -10.24 -13.14 -7.64
N ILE A 109 -9.15 -13.43 -6.92
CA ILE A 109 -7.97 -14.10 -7.47
C ILE A 109 -8.31 -15.53 -7.92
N VAL A 110 -9.08 -16.27 -7.12
CA VAL A 110 -9.50 -17.64 -7.44
C VAL A 110 -10.43 -17.66 -8.66
N GLU A 111 -11.37 -16.72 -8.75
CA GLU A 111 -12.36 -16.66 -9.83
C GLU A 111 -11.77 -16.18 -11.15
N ASN A 112 -10.91 -15.15 -11.13
CA ASN A 112 -10.39 -14.50 -12.34
C ASN A 112 -8.99 -14.98 -12.74
N GLY A 113 -8.29 -15.69 -11.85
CA GLY A 113 -6.88 -16.04 -11.99
C GLY A 113 -5.94 -14.93 -11.53
N ALA A 114 -4.79 -15.32 -10.99
CA ALA A 114 -3.79 -14.40 -10.44
C ALA A 114 -3.23 -13.41 -11.48
N ASP A 115 -3.04 -13.85 -12.73
CA ASP A 115 -2.51 -13.00 -13.79
C ASP A 115 -3.51 -11.91 -14.20
N SER A 116 -4.77 -12.28 -14.46
CA SER A 116 -5.84 -11.33 -14.79
C SER A 116 -6.07 -10.33 -13.65
N PHE A 117 -6.06 -10.82 -12.40
CA PHE A 117 -6.15 -9.97 -11.21
C PHE A 117 -5.01 -8.95 -11.15
N THR A 118 -3.77 -9.41 -11.38
CA THR A 118 -2.58 -8.57 -11.31
C THR A 118 -2.57 -7.52 -12.41
N ILE A 119 -2.93 -7.88 -13.64
CA ILE A 119 -3.05 -6.95 -14.76
C ILE A 119 -4.09 -5.87 -14.43
N ALA A 120 -5.29 -6.26 -13.98
CA ALA A 120 -6.34 -5.31 -13.64
C ALA A 120 -5.93 -4.36 -12.50
N ALA A 121 -5.24 -4.88 -11.48
CA ALA A 121 -4.73 -4.07 -10.39
C ALA A 121 -3.64 -3.10 -10.85
N ILE A 122 -2.72 -3.53 -11.72
CA ILE A 122 -1.69 -2.65 -12.31
C ILE A 122 -2.31 -1.56 -13.17
N ASP A 123 -3.30 -1.89 -14.01
CA ASP A 123 -4.01 -0.91 -14.84
C ASP A 123 -4.75 0.13 -13.99
N GLU A 124 -5.30 -0.28 -12.84
CA GLU A 124 -5.89 0.65 -11.88
C GLU A 124 -4.83 1.53 -11.21
N LEU A 125 -3.68 0.96 -10.87
CA LEU A 125 -2.56 1.65 -10.24
C LEU A 125 -1.93 2.67 -11.20
N ASP A 126 -1.76 2.34 -12.47
CA ASP A 126 -1.23 3.24 -13.51
C ASP A 126 -2.14 4.47 -13.70
N ARG A 127 -3.45 4.25 -13.81
CA ARG A 127 -4.42 5.32 -14.01
C ARG A 127 -4.53 6.27 -12.83
N ASN A 128 -4.46 5.75 -11.60
CA ASN A 128 -4.77 6.54 -10.41
C ASN A 128 -3.53 6.97 -9.61
N ASN A 129 -2.43 6.21 -9.71
CA ASN A 129 -1.25 6.29 -8.85
C ASN A 129 0.06 5.97 -9.62
N PRO A 130 0.37 6.64 -10.73
CA PRO A 130 1.54 6.31 -11.56
C PRO A 130 2.87 6.41 -10.82
N GLU A 131 2.99 7.31 -9.84
CA GLU A 131 4.20 7.43 -9.00
C GLU A 131 4.41 6.23 -8.07
N LEU A 132 3.32 5.70 -7.52
CA LEU A 132 3.37 4.49 -6.71
C LEU A 132 3.68 3.27 -7.56
N LEU A 133 3.17 3.23 -8.80
CA LEU A 133 3.51 2.20 -9.78
C LEU A 133 4.99 2.27 -10.16
N ARG A 134 5.50 3.47 -10.43
CA ARG A 134 6.92 3.72 -10.73
C ARG A 134 7.82 3.22 -9.60
N MET A 135 7.44 3.45 -8.35
CA MET A 135 8.16 2.91 -7.20
C MET A 135 8.17 1.38 -7.21
N ALA A 136 7.00 0.74 -7.35
CA ALA A 136 6.87 -0.72 -7.40
C ALA A 136 7.71 -1.34 -8.53
N HIS A 137 7.67 -0.75 -9.73
CA HIS A 137 8.49 -1.18 -10.86
C HIS A 137 9.99 -1.05 -10.60
N ASN A 138 10.44 0.11 -10.11
CA ASN A 138 11.85 0.32 -9.81
C ASN A 138 12.36 -0.67 -8.77
N PHE A 139 11.53 -1.00 -7.78
CA PHE A 139 11.85 -2.02 -6.78
C PHE A 139 11.90 -3.42 -7.40
N ALA A 140 10.89 -3.79 -8.20
CA ALA A 140 10.81 -5.10 -8.84
C ALA A 140 11.95 -5.38 -9.83
N LEU A 141 12.47 -4.35 -10.50
CA LEU A 141 13.63 -4.47 -11.40
C LEU A 141 14.92 -4.89 -10.69
N LEU A 142 14.99 -4.72 -9.37
CA LEU A 142 16.15 -5.11 -8.56
C LEU A 142 16.07 -6.57 -8.08
N ASP A 143 15.04 -7.32 -8.46
CA ASP A 143 14.84 -8.71 -8.09
C ASP A 143 14.77 -9.63 -9.32
N ASP A 144 15.18 -10.88 -9.15
CA ASP A 144 15.19 -11.87 -10.24
C ASP A 144 13.76 -12.32 -10.63
N ASP A 145 12.78 -12.19 -9.71
CA ASP A 145 11.38 -12.58 -9.92
C ASP A 145 10.46 -11.34 -9.98
N TYR A 146 10.72 -10.48 -10.97
CA TYR A 146 9.97 -9.24 -11.22
C TYR A 146 8.44 -9.44 -11.17
N LEU A 147 7.93 -10.48 -11.83
CA LEU A 147 6.50 -10.73 -11.92
C LEU A 147 5.90 -10.99 -10.55
N ARG A 148 6.52 -11.85 -9.74
CA ARG A 148 6.02 -12.15 -8.40
C ARG A 148 6.09 -10.93 -7.48
N VAL A 149 7.11 -10.09 -7.62
CA VAL A 149 7.20 -8.83 -6.85
C VAL A 149 6.04 -7.90 -7.20
N MET A 150 5.76 -7.73 -8.50
CA MET A 150 4.63 -6.92 -8.96
C MET A 150 3.28 -7.47 -8.51
N GLN A 151 3.10 -8.80 -8.49
CA GLN A 151 1.90 -9.45 -7.94
C GLN A 151 1.69 -9.10 -6.45
N GLY A 152 2.77 -9.02 -5.68
CA GLY A 152 2.71 -8.59 -4.28
C GLY A 152 2.22 -7.15 -4.13
N PHE A 153 2.80 -6.21 -4.87
CA PHE A 153 2.35 -4.81 -4.84
C PHE A 153 0.91 -4.64 -5.31
N ALA A 154 0.51 -5.36 -6.37
CA ALA A 154 -0.86 -5.39 -6.86
C ALA A 154 -1.84 -5.87 -5.77
N LEU A 155 -1.49 -6.94 -5.04
CA LEU A 155 -2.31 -7.46 -3.95
C LEU A 155 -2.49 -6.43 -2.81
N LEU A 156 -1.40 -5.77 -2.40
CA LEU A 156 -1.45 -4.77 -1.33
C LEU A 156 -2.29 -3.55 -1.73
N TYR A 157 -2.07 -3.04 -2.94
CA TYR A 157 -2.84 -1.95 -3.50
C TYR A 157 -4.34 -2.28 -3.52
N GLU A 158 -4.66 -3.46 -4.04
CA GLU A 158 -6.04 -3.83 -4.26
C GLU A 158 -6.78 -4.14 -2.96
N SER A 159 -6.09 -4.68 -1.96
CA SER A 159 -6.66 -4.86 -0.62
C SER A 159 -7.05 -3.51 0.00
N LEU A 160 -6.18 -2.51 -0.08
CA LEU A 160 -6.46 -1.15 0.41
C LEU A 160 -7.58 -0.49 -0.40
N ARG A 161 -7.58 -0.66 -1.73
CA ARG A 161 -8.60 -0.09 -2.61
C ARG A 161 -9.98 -0.69 -2.33
N ALA A 162 -10.07 -2.02 -2.28
CA ALA A 162 -11.31 -2.73 -2.01
C ALA A 162 -11.89 -2.33 -0.65
N GLN A 163 -11.05 -2.20 0.38
CA GLN A 163 -11.48 -1.70 1.68
C GLN A 163 -12.02 -0.27 1.59
N SER A 164 -11.30 0.65 0.93
CA SER A 164 -11.77 2.03 0.76
C SER A 164 -13.13 2.10 0.05
N MET A 165 -13.37 1.25 -0.94
CA MET A 165 -14.66 1.15 -1.61
C MET A 165 -15.76 0.62 -0.68
N ALA A 166 -15.47 -0.41 0.12
CA ALA A 166 -16.40 -0.94 1.10
C ALA A 166 -16.76 0.11 2.17
N ASP A 167 -15.77 0.79 2.74
CA ASP A 167 -15.96 1.84 3.75
C ASP A 167 -16.88 2.96 3.22
N ARG A 168 -16.71 3.34 1.94
CA ARG A 168 -17.58 4.34 1.29
C ARG A 168 -19.00 3.85 1.07
N ALA A 169 -19.18 2.57 0.71
CA ALA A 169 -20.50 1.99 0.52
C ALA A 169 -21.30 1.94 1.83
N TYR A 170 -20.63 1.79 2.98
CA TYR A 170 -21.27 1.87 4.30
C TYR A 170 -21.63 3.30 4.74
N LEU A 171 -21.05 4.33 4.12
CA LEU A 171 -21.29 5.74 4.43
C LEU A 171 -22.38 6.39 3.55
N GLN A 172 -22.92 5.67 2.57
CA GLN A 172 -24.01 6.10 1.67
C GLN A 172 -25.35 5.56 2.15
#